data_AF-A0A6P0MN70-F1
#
_entry.id   AF-A0A6P0MN70-F1
#
_cell.length_a   1.000
_cell.length_b   1.000
_cell.length_c   1.000
_cell.angle_alpha   90.00
_cell.angle_beta   90.00
_cell.angle_gamma   90.00
#
_symmetry.space_group_name_H-M   'P 1'
#
loop_
_entity.id
_entity.type
_entity.pdbx_description
1 polymer ?
#
loop_
_entity_poly.entity_id
_entity_poly.type
_entity_poly.pdbx_seq_one_letter_code
_entity_poly.pdbx_strand_id
1 'polypeptide(L)'
;MIQIGVQVDPINSPHPVPWSWVLATHAEVSANGSVSVRYYRSHSLISPDGKYAAYSRLQMKGEPELHRSRVTSVMFVENLQTGDLRTITASSPLADNPLTSSEEAYLPGTFSILLPVSWSNSSDRVLARQFEGLLSASDASDYAVVWDCKQNDLSTIAPKGIDYTYAVLLGWSENNPEQVIFRAGELGDENWSMWSVALNGQTILAVEEKPIVFGQVVNHVWAGPQAAW
;
A
#
# COMPACT_ATOMS: atom_id res chain seq x y z
N MET A 1 -14.26 21.70 13.06
CA MET A 1 -14.73 20.93 11.88
C MET A 1 -13.50 20.41 11.17
N ILE A 2 -13.26 19.10 11.20
CA ILE A 2 -12.16 18.51 10.43
C ILE A 2 -12.69 18.36 9.01
N GLN A 3 -12.15 19.17 8.10
CA GLN A 3 -12.44 19.07 6.69
C GLN A 3 -11.78 17.78 6.20
N ILE A 4 -12.57 16.72 6.02
CA ILE A 4 -12.11 15.51 5.34
C ILE A 4 -11.94 15.93 3.88
N GLY A 5 -10.75 16.39 3.52
CA GLY A 5 -10.39 16.58 2.12
C GLY A 5 -10.64 15.25 1.41
N VAL A 6 -11.30 15.29 0.26
CA VAL A 6 -11.51 14.10 -0.58
C VAL A 6 -10.13 13.49 -0.82
N GLN A 7 -9.88 12.32 -0.22
CA GLN A 7 -8.62 11.61 -0.39
C GLN A 7 -8.62 11.03 -1.81
N VAL A 8 -7.92 11.71 -2.71
CA VAL A 8 -7.78 11.29 -4.10
C VAL A 8 -6.61 10.31 -4.21
N ASP A 9 -6.88 9.11 -4.67
CA ASP A 9 -5.84 8.13 -4.98
C ASP A 9 -5.22 8.42 -6.37
N PRO A 10 -3.88 8.39 -6.53
CA PRO A 10 -3.24 8.76 -7.80
C PRO A 10 -3.63 7.90 -8.99
N ILE A 11 -3.99 6.63 -8.76
CA ILE A 11 -4.40 5.68 -9.80
C ILE A 11 -5.87 5.27 -9.65
N ASN A 12 -6.66 6.06 -8.92
CA ASN A 12 -8.10 5.83 -8.69
C ASN A 12 -8.38 4.43 -8.10
N SER A 13 -7.54 3.99 -7.17
CA SER A 13 -7.76 2.77 -6.39
C SER A 13 -8.92 2.95 -5.39
N PRO A 14 -9.74 1.92 -5.14
CA PRO A 14 -10.71 1.94 -4.05
C PRO A 14 -10.07 1.94 -2.65
N HIS A 15 -8.75 1.72 -2.55
CA HIS A 15 -8.00 1.63 -1.30
C HIS A 15 -6.99 2.79 -1.19
N PRO A 16 -7.44 4.02 -0.92
CA PRO A 16 -6.64 5.21 -1.17
C PRO A 16 -5.41 5.29 -0.26
N VAL A 17 -4.26 5.64 -0.84
CA VAL A 17 -3.06 6.03 -0.08
C VAL A 17 -3.21 7.46 0.47
N PRO A 18 -2.50 7.88 1.53
CA PRO A 18 -2.59 9.24 2.08
C PRO A 18 -1.87 10.27 1.20
N TRP A 19 -2.26 10.36 -0.08
CA TRP A 19 -1.60 11.17 -1.09
C TRP A 19 -1.69 12.67 -0.81
N SER A 20 -2.83 13.13 -0.30
CA SER A 20 -2.99 14.52 0.11
C SER A 20 -1.97 14.93 1.19
N TRP A 21 -1.61 14.01 2.09
CA TRP A 21 -0.55 14.27 3.07
C TRP A 21 0.83 14.36 2.43
N VAL A 22 1.13 13.52 1.43
CA VAL A 22 2.38 13.60 0.66
C VAL A 22 2.52 14.97 -0.01
N LEU A 23 1.49 15.41 -0.73
CA LEU A 23 1.50 16.69 -1.44
C LEU A 23 1.56 17.89 -0.48
N ALA A 24 0.80 17.86 0.62
CA ALA A 24 0.84 18.92 1.63
C ALA A 24 2.21 19.03 2.31
N THR A 25 2.83 17.88 2.61
CA THR A 25 4.18 17.83 3.17
C THR A 25 5.20 18.40 2.19
N HIS A 26 5.13 18.07 0.90
CA HIS A 26 6.00 18.64 -0.12
C HIS A 26 5.83 20.16 -0.23
N ALA A 27 4.59 20.66 -0.20
CA ALA A 27 4.31 22.09 -0.27
C ALA A 27 4.93 22.86 0.91
N GLU A 28 4.86 22.33 2.13
CA GLU A 28 5.49 22.91 3.32
C GLU A 28 7.02 22.94 3.19
N VAL A 29 7.62 21.82 2.78
CA VAL A 29 9.07 21.69 2.56
C VAL A 29 9.56 22.67 1.49
N SER A 30 8.83 22.79 0.39
CA SER A 30 9.15 23.70 -0.72
C SER A 30 9.09 25.16 -0.28
N ALA A 31 8.06 25.54 0.48
CA ALA A 31 7.90 26.89 0.99
C ALA A 31 9.03 27.29 1.96
N ASN A 32 9.52 26.34 2.76
CA ASN A 32 10.60 26.57 3.72
C ASN A 32 12.01 26.43 3.11
N GLY A 33 12.13 25.91 1.88
CA GLY A 33 13.41 25.71 1.19
C GLY A 33 14.37 24.76 1.91
N SER A 34 13.88 23.93 2.84
CA SER A 34 14.70 23.07 3.69
C SER A 34 14.29 21.61 3.60
N VAL A 35 15.27 20.71 3.72
CA VAL A 35 15.03 19.26 3.76
C VAL A 35 14.38 18.92 5.10
N SER A 36 13.32 18.12 5.08
CA SER A 36 12.67 17.68 6.31
C SER A 36 12.14 16.27 6.22
N VAL A 37 12.08 15.58 7.36
CA VAL A 37 11.45 14.27 7.48
C VAL A 37 10.09 14.46 8.17
N ARG A 38 9.06 13.81 7.64
CA ARG A 38 7.71 13.77 8.20
C ARG A 38 7.22 12.33 8.26
N TYR A 39 6.33 12.07 9.20
CA TYR A 39 5.77 10.76 9.44
C TYR A 39 4.25 10.78 9.38
N TYR A 40 3.68 9.67 8.94
CA TYR A 40 2.23 9.45 8.92
C TYR A 40 1.93 8.04 9.39
N ARG A 41 0.88 7.86 10.19
CA ARG A 41 0.39 6.54 10.60
C ARG A 41 -0.97 6.27 9.95
N SER A 42 -1.11 5.13 9.28
CA SER A 42 -2.41 4.71 8.75
C SER A 42 -3.39 4.34 9.86
N HIS A 43 -4.66 4.26 9.51
CA HIS A 43 -5.64 3.57 10.35
C HIS A 43 -5.29 2.09 10.53
N SER A 44 -5.76 1.51 11.63
CA SER A 44 -5.59 0.08 11.89
C SER A 44 -6.72 -0.71 11.24
N LEU A 45 -6.37 -1.81 10.59
CA LEU A 45 -7.29 -2.80 10.04
C LEU A 45 -7.33 -4.03 10.95
N ILE A 46 -8.47 -4.25 11.58
CA ILE A 46 -8.68 -5.36 12.52
C ILE A 46 -9.17 -6.61 11.78
N SER A 47 -8.63 -7.78 12.13
CA SER A 47 -9.06 -9.07 11.57
C SER A 47 -10.53 -9.38 11.93
N PRO A 48 -11.27 -10.12 11.08
CA PRO A 48 -12.64 -10.50 11.37
C PRO A 48 -12.84 -11.23 12.72
N ASP A 49 -11.84 -12.01 13.15
CA ASP A 49 -11.84 -12.67 14.46
C ASP A 49 -11.35 -11.79 15.64
N GLY A 50 -10.98 -10.53 15.36
CA GLY A 50 -10.55 -9.54 16.35
C GLY A 50 -9.18 -9.79 16.98
N LYS A 51 -8.40 -10.77 16.49
CA LYS A 51 -7.10 -11.12 17.10
C LYS A 51 -5.93 -10.29 16.60
N TYR A 52 -6.02 -9.72 15.41
CA TYR A 52 -4.91 -9.01 14.80
C TYR A 52 -5.29 -7.60 14.40
N ALA A 53 -4.31 -6.70 14.47
CA ALA A 53 -4.39 -5.36 13.91
C ALA A 53 -3.23 -5.13 12.94
N ALA A 54 -3.54 -4.71 11.71
CA ALA A 54 -2.54 -4.30 10.73
C ALA A 54 -2.56 -2.79 10.54
N TYR A 55 -1.41 -2.13 10.51
CA TYR A 55 -1.30 -0.70 10.22
C TYR A 55 0.08 -0.38 9.64
N SER A 56 0.22 0.77 8.99
CA SER A 56 1.48 1.20 8.41
C SER A 56 1.98 2.51 9.01
N ARG A 57 3.30 2.68 9.01
CA ARG A 57 3.96 3.97 9.20
C ARG A 57 4.65 4.35 7.91
N LEU A 58 4.34 5.55 7.45
CA LEU A 58 4.96 6.17 6.29
C LEU A 58 5.98 7.20 6.77
N GLN A 59 7.06 7.32 6.02
CA GLN A 59 8.07 8.36 6.17
C GLN A 59 8.21 9.08 4.84
N MET A 60 8.14 10.41 4.87
CA MET A 60 8.52 11.24 3.74
C MET A 60 9.78 12.00 4.08
N LYS A 61 10.84 11.78 3.30
CA LYS A 61 11.99 12.67 3.25
C LYS A 61 11.72 13.69 2.14
N GLY A 62 11.29 14.88 2.53
CA GLY A 62 10.98 15.96 1.61
C GLY A 62 12.21 16.80 1.28
N GLU A 63 12.39 17.08 -0.01
CA GLU A 63 13.30 18.09 -0.55
C GLU A 63 12.46 19.15 -1.32
N PRO A 64 12.94 20.39 -1.51
CA PRO A 64 12.17 21.43 -2.20
C PRO A 64 11.69 21.01 -3.59
N GLU A 65 12.51 20.26 -4.33
CA GLU A 65 12.08 19.64 -5.58
C GLU A 65 11.43 18.27 -5.32
N LEU A 66 10.19 18.07 -5.80
CA LEU A 66 9.41 16.84 -5.54
C LEU A 66 10.11 15.58 -6.10
N HIS A 67 10.74 15.68 -7.26
CA HIS A 67 11.52 14.59 -7.87
C HIS A 67 12.81 14.24 -7.09
N ARG A 68 13.14 14.98 -6.03
CA ARG A 68 14.23 14.65 -5.08
C ARG A 68 13.70 14.16 -3.74
N SER A 69 12.41 14.35 -3.49
CA SER A 69 11.74 13.80 -2.31
C SER A 69 11.61 12.29 -2.42
N ARG A 70 11.32 11.62 -1.29
CA ARG A 70 11.06 10.18 -1.25
C ARG A 70 9.99 9.86 -0.21
N VAL A 71 9.12 8.92 -0.54
CA VAL A 71 8.14 8.35 0.41
C VAL A 71 8.40 6.86 0.58
N THR A 72 8.56 6.41 1.81
CA THR A 72 8.69 4.99 2.15
C THR A 72 7.70 4.62 3.23
N SER A 73 7.54 3.32 3.48
CA SER A 73 6.66 2.85 4.52
C SER A 73 7.08 1.48 5.03
N VAL A 74 6.54 1.15 6.19
CA VAL A 74 6.63 -0.17 6.79
C VAL A 74 5.27 -0.52 7.36
N MET A 75 4.83 -1.76 7.13
CA MET A 75 3.59 -2.27 7.71
C MET A 75 3.89 -3.11 8.94
N PHE A 76 3.02 -3.01 9.93
CA PHE A 76 3.04 -3.78 11.15
C PHE A 76 1.78 -4.62 11.26
N VAL A 77 1.93 -5.83 11.80
CA VAL A 77 0.82 -6.68 12.21
C VAL A 77 1.02 -7.06 13.67
N GLU A 78 0.08 -6.67 14.51
CA GLU A 78 0.10 -6.90 15.95
C GLU A 78 -0.91 -7.98 16.31
N ASN A 79 -0.49 -8.98 17.09
CA ASN A 79 -1.42 -9.87 17.79
C ASN A 79 -1.94 -9.15 19.04
N LEU A 80 -3.22 -8.83 19.06
CA LEU A 80 -3.86 -8.05 20.13
C LEU A 80 -4.00 -8.80 21.45
N GLN A 81 -3.84 -10.14 21.44
CA GLN A 81 -3.89 -10.96 22.65
C GLN A 81 -2.51 -11.08 23.32
N THR A 82 -1.45 -11.26 22.51
CA THR A 82 -0.09 -11.47 23.02
C THR A 82 0.76 -10.20 23.04
N GLY A 83 0.41 -9.20 22.23
CA GLY A 83 1.23 -8.03 21.97
C GLY A 83 2.37 -8.26 20.98
N ASP A 84 2.45 -9.46 20.37
CA ASP A 84 3.51 -9.76 19.40
C ASP A 84 3.37 -8.88 18.17
N LEU A 85 4.42 -8.12 17.87
CA LEU A 85 4.46 -7.20 16.75
C LEU A 85 5.36 -7.75 15.66
N ARG A 86 4.82 -7.82 14.44
CA ARG A 86 5.55 -8.22 13.24
C ARG A 86 5.66 -7.08 12.26
N THR A 87 6.84 -6.96 11.65
CA THR A 87 7.05 -6.09 10.50
C THR A 87 6.84 -6.85 9.19
N ILE A 88 6.11 -6.25 8.26
CA ILE A 88 5.89 -6.75 6.90
C ILE A 88 6.50 -5.76 5.91
N THR A 89 7.29 -6.28 4.97
CA THR A 89 7.97 -5.54 3.90
C THR A 89 7.72 -6.24 2.57
N ALA A 90 7.32 -5.49 1.56
CA ALA A 90 7.11 -6.06 0.23
C ALA A 90 8.44 -6.50 -0.41
N SER A 91 8.35 -7.41 -1.38
CA SER A 91 9.44 -7.82 -2.28
C SER A 91 9.16 -7.35 -3.72
N SER A 92 8.77 -6.08 -3.86
CA SER A 92 8.54 -5.38 -5.13
C SER A 92 9.75 -4.55 -5.55
N PRO A 93 9.83 -4.09 -6.83
CA PRO A 93 11.02 -3.46 -7.39
C PRO A 93 11.58 -2.28 -6.60
N LEU A 94 10.73 -1.48 -5.93
CA LEU A 94 11.15 -0.32 -5.14
C LEU A 94 11.02 -0.53 -3.63
N ALA A 95 10.68 -1.74 -3.15
CA ALA A 95 10.38 -2.00 -1.75
C ALA A 95 11.60 -2.26 -0.84
N ASP A 96 12.82 -2.05 -1.34
CA ASP A 96 14.01 -2.02 -0.48
C ASP A 96 13.80 -0.96 0.62
N ASN A 97 13.59 -1.44 1.86
CA ASN A 97 13.18 -0.64 3.00
C ASN A 97 14.41 0.03 3.66
N PRO A 98 14.60 1.36 3.52
CA PRO A 98 15.74 2.05 4.12
C PRO A 98 15.62 2.21 5.65
N LEU A 99 14.53 1.77 6.28
CA LEU A 99 14.43 1.70 7.74
C LEU A 99 15.23 0.51 8.33
N THR A 100 15.76 -0.37 7.48
CA THR A 100 16.51 -1.58 7.90
C THR A 100 17.88 -1.76 7.24
N SER A 101 18.25 -0.95 6.24
CA SER A 101 19.55 -1.08 5.53
C SER A 101 20.17 0.29 5.23
N SER A 102 21.50 0.35 5.33
CA SER A 102 22.37 1.51 5.07
C SER A 102 22.12 2.17 3.72
N GLU A 103 22.49 3.45 3.61
CA GLU A 103 22.25 4.48 2.57
C GLU A 103 22.40 4.09 1.08
N GLU A 104 22.70 2.84 0.72
CA GLU A 104 23.07 2.41 -0.63
C GLU A 104 21.89 2.24 -1.63
N ALA A 105 20.63 2.32 -1.16
CA ALA A 105 19.44 2.27 -2.02
C ALA A 105 18.68 3.62 -2.08
N TYR A 106 19.39 4.75 -2.09
CA TYR A 106 18.76 6.06 -2.29
C TYR A 106 18.40 6.28 -3.76
N LEU A 107 17.14 6.04 -4.12
CA LEU A 107 16.56 6.46 -5.39
C LEU A 107 15.69 7.72 -5.15
N PRO A 108 16.22 8.94 -5.35
CA PRO A 108 15.44 10.16 -5.25
C PRO A 108 14.24 10.12 -6.20
N GLY A 109 13.13 10.75 -5.80
CA GLY A 109 11.95 10.83 -6.64
C GLY A 109 11.14 9.54 -6.69
N THR A 110 11.36 8.58 -5.79
CA THR A 110 10.56 7.36 -5.68
C THR A 110 9.54 7.44 -4.55
N PHE A 111 8.45 6.70 -4.69
CA PHE A 111 7.58 6.36 -3.56
C PHE A 111 7.32 4.85 -3.51
N SER A 112 7.24 4.32 -2.29
CA SER A 112 6.95 2.92 -1.99
C SER A 112 6.08 2.86 -0.73
N ILE A 113 4.77 2.68 -0.92
CA ILE A 113 3.72 2.81 0.10
C ILE A 113 2.97 1.48 0.27
N LEU A 114 3.22 0.81 1.39
CA LEU A 114 2.55 -0.40 1.84
C LEU A 114 1.42 -0.04 2.79
N LEU A 115 0.19 -0.41 2.47
CA LEU A 115 -0.98 -0.21 3.33
C LEU A 115 -1.81 -1.50 3.45
N PRO A 116 -2.31 -1.85 4.65
CA PRO A 116 -3.26 -2.94 4.78
C PRO A 116 -4.57 -2.58 4.07
N VAL A 117 -5.09 -3.53 3.29
CA VAL A 117 -6.34 -3.40 2.53
C VAL A 117 -7.44 -4.25 3.13
N SER A 118 -7.14 -5.52 3.40
CA SER A 118 -8.14 -6.50 3.80
C SER A 118 -7.50 -7.64 4.58
N TRP A 119 -8.26 -8.26 5.47
CA TRP A 119 -7.97 -9.63 5.91
C TRP A 119 -8.61 -10.64 4.96
N SER A 120 -8.24 -11.91 5.03
CA SER A 120 -9.03 -13.00 4.47
C SER A 120 -10.30 -13.20 5.30
N ASN A 121 -11.32 -13.83 4.71
CA ASN A 121 -12.55 -14.19 5.43
C ASN A 121 -12.24 -15.03 6.70
N SER A 122 -11.25 -15.92 6.60
CA SER A 122 -10.76 -16.79 7.67
C SER A 122 -9.84 -16.11 8.68
N SER A 123 -9.55 -14.80 8.56
CA SER A 123 -8.66 -14.03 9.43
C SER A 123 -7.21 -14.51 9.49
N ASP A 124 -6.80 -15.41 8.59
CA ASP A 124 -5.47 -16.02 8.60
C ASP A 124 -4.48 -15.40 7.61
N ARG A 125 -4.96 -14.51 6.74
CA ARG A 125 -4.10 -13.77 5.81
C ARG A 125 -4.45 -12.30 5.82
N VAL A 126 -3.45 -11.44 5.72
CA VAL A 126 -3.65 -10.02 5.45
C VAL A 126 -3.19 -9.72 4.03
N LEU A 127 -4.05 -9.02 3.29
CA LEU A 127 -3.78 -8.42 2.00
C LEU A 127 -3.43 -6.95 2.22
N ALA A 128 -2.29 -6.56 1.69
CA ALA A 128 -1.82 -5.19 1.66
C ALA A 128 -1.56 -4.75 0.23
N ARG A 129 -1.81 -3.47 -0.02
CA ARG A 129 -1.48 -2.77 -1.26
C ARG A 129 -0.09 -2.21 -1.11
N GLN A 130 0.80 -2.60 -2.02
CA GLN A 130 2.10 -1.99 -2.19
C GLN A 130 2.03 -1.09 -3.42
N PHE A 131 1.91 0.22 -3.20
CA PHE A 131 1.82 1.23 -4.25
C PHE A 131 3.18 1.87 -4.47
N GLU A 132 3.74 1.69 -5.67
CA GLU A 132 5.09 2.13 -6.03
C GLU A 132 5.10 2.96 -7.29
N GLY A 133 6.07 3.87 -7.39
CA GLY A 133 6.24 4.68 -8.58
C GLY A 133 7.24 5.81 -8.43
N LEU A 134 7.18 6.73 -9.38
CA LEU A 134 8.05 7.91 -9.45
C LEU A 134 7.24 9.19 -9.20
N LEU A 135 7.72 9.99 -8.25
CA LEU A 135 7.24 11.33 -7.97
C LEU A 135 7.52 12.23 -9.19
N SER A 136 6.52 13.02 -9.58
CA SER A 136 6.55 13.90 -10.78
C SER A 136 6.57 13.17 -12.13
N ALA A 137 6.26 11.86 -12.16
CA ALA A 137 6.04 11.09 -13.38
C ALA A 137 4.65 10.44 -13.38
N SER A 138 4.28 9.84 -14.50
CA SER A 138 3.06 9.03 -14.59
C SER A 138 3.25 7.60 -14.06
N ASP A 139 4.49 7.14 -13.89
CA ASP A 139 4.78 5.74 -13.58
C ASP A 139 4.38 5.37 -12.15
N ALA A 140 3.31 4.60 -12.01
CA ALA A 140 2.81 4.12 -10.73
C ALA A 140 2.01 2.83 -10.89
N SER A 141 2.23 1.84 -10.03
CA SER A 141 1.49 0.57 -10.08
C SER A 141 1.36 -0.07 -8.70
N ASP A 142 0.28 -0.82 -8.53
CA ASP A 142 0.07 -1.65 -7.35
C ASP A 142 0.70 -3.04 -7.50
N TYR A 143 1.17 -3.56 -6.37
CA TYR A 143 1.42 -4.96 -6.09
C TYR A 143 0.55 -5.38 -4.90
N ALA A 144 0.17 -6.65 -4.84
CA ALA A 144 -0.47 -7.25 -3.68
C ALA A 144 0.59 -7.92 -2.82
N VAL A 145 0.60 -7.59 -1.53
CA VAL A 145 1.42 -8.24 -0.52
C VAL A 145 0.50 -9.05 0.37
N VAL A 146 0.70 -10.35 0.41
CA VAL A 146 -0.10 -11.29 1.20
C VAL A 146 0.79 -11.91 2.25
N TRP A 147 0.46 -11.70 3.52
CA TRP A 147 1.09 -12.40 4.63
C TRP A 147 0.13 -13.43 5.22
N ASP A 148 0.55 -14.69 5.28
CA ASP A 148 -0.16 -15.79 5.92
C ASP A 148 0.36 -16.02 7.33
N CYS A 149 -0.50 -15.83 8.33
CA CYS A 149 -0.11 -15.92 9.73
C CYS A 149 0.08 -17.36 10.22
N LYS A 150 -0.55 -18.35 9.55
CA LYS A 150 -0.45 -19.76 9.91
C LYS A 150 0.80 -20.40 9.33
N GLN A 151 1.06 -20.13 8.05
CA GLN A 151 2.20 -20.68 7.33
C GLN A 151 3.46 -19.83 7.49
N ASN A 152 3.31 -18.63 8.05
CA ASN A 152 4.39 -17.69 8.22
C ASN A 152 5.00 -17.21 6.88
N ASP A 153 4.21 -17.25 5.81
CA ASP A 153 4.65 -16.99 4.44
C ASP A 153 4.29 -15.57 3.99
N LEU A 154 5.13 -14.99 3.12
CA LEU A 154 4.96 -13.64 2.60
C LEU A 154 5.14 -13.66 1.08
N SER A 155 4.07 -13.32 0.38
CA SER A 155 4.04 -13.31 -1.08
C SER A 155 3.79 -11.89 -1.60
N THR A 156 4.60 -11.45 -2.55
CA THR A 156 4.35 -10.23 -3.33
C THR A 156 3.96 -10.65 -4.75
N ILE A 157 2.74 -10.33 -5.16
CA ILE A 157 2.15 -10.77 -6.43
C ILE A 157 1.60 -9.59 -7.22
N ALA A 158 1.67 -9.71 -8.54
CA ALA A 158 1.12 -8.78 -9.51
C ALA A 158 0.73 -9.59 -10.77
N PRO A 159 -0.10 -9.05 -11.66
CA PRO A 159 -0.40 -9.70 -12.94
C PRO A 159 0.89 -10.02 -13.71
N LYS A 160 0.98 -11.24 -14.25
CA LYS A 160 2.13 -11.75 -15.02
C LYS A 160 1.66 -12.34 -16.36
N GLY A 161 2.51 -12.20 -17.37
CA GLY A 161 2.22 -12.76 -18.70
C GLY A 161 1.17 -11.98 -19.48
N ILE A 162 0.93 -10.72 -19.10
CA ILE A 162 0.05 -9.77 -19.78
C ILE A 162 0.81 -8.45 -19.93
N ASP A 163 0.49 -7.70 -20.98
CA ASP A 163 1.04 -6.36 -21.21
C ASP A 163 0.18 -5.32 -20.47
N TYR A 164 0.80 -4.52 -19.61
CA TYR A 164 0.19 -3.41 -18.89
C TYR A 164 1.25 -2.45 -18.38
N THR A 165 0.86 -1.20 -18.12
CA THR A 165 1.73 -0.21 -17.44
C THR A 165 1.22 0.14 -16.05
N TYR A 166 -0.07 -0.10 -15.76
CA TYR A 166 -0.69 0.17 -14.46
C TYR A 166 -1.49 -1.05 -13.99
N ALA A 167 -1.34 -1.38 -12.72
CA ALA A 167 -2.23 -2.28 -12.02
C ALA A 167 -2.83 -1.57 -10.80
N VAL A 168 -4.11 -1.84 -10.55
CA VAL A 168 -4.87 -1.36 -9.39
C VAL A 168 -5.36 -2.59 -8.63
N LEU A 169 -4.93 -2.74 -7.37
CA LEU A 169 -5.42 -3.81 -6.50
C LEU A 169 -6.86 -3.50 -6.07
N LEU A 170 -7.77 -4.45 -6.27
CA LEU A 170 -9.18 -4.29 -5.96
C LEU A 170 -9.62 -5.03 -4.70
N GLY A 171 -9.03 -6.20 -4.39
CA GLY A 171 -9.36 -6.97 -3.19
C GLY A 171 -9.16 -8.47 -3.39
N TRP A 172 -9.81 -9.28 -2.56
CA TRP A 172 -9.88 -10.73 -2.74
C TRP A 172 -10.92 -11.10 -3.80
N SER A 173 -10.74 -12.25 -4.45
CA SER A 173 -11.80 -12.85 -5.26
C SER A 173 -12.93 -13.37 -4.37
N GLU A 174 -14.19 -13.02 -4.70
CA GLU A 174 -15.37 -13.60 -4.06
C GLU A 174 -15.50 -15.11 -4.30
N ASN A 175 -15.10 -15.57 -5.50
CA ASN A 175 -15.26 -16.95 -5.94
C ASN A 175 -14.08 -17.85 -5.51
N ASN A 176 -12.89 -17.28 -5.30
CA ASN A 176 -11.68 -18.02 -4.97
C ASN A 176 -10.84 -17.33 -3.88
N PRO A 177 -10.89 -17.82 -2.62
CA PRO A 177 -10.18 -17.21 -1.48
C PRO A 177 -8.64 -17.20 -1.57
N GLU A 178 -8.06 -17.91 -2.55
CA GLU A 178 -6.62 -17.97 -2.82
C GLU A 178 -6.20 -17.06 -3.99
N GLN A 179 -7.09 -16.14 -4.40
CA GLN A 179 -6.86 -15.21 -5.49
C GLN A 179 -7.19 -13.77 -5.09
N VAL A 180 -6.44 -12.85 -5.66
CA VAL A 180 -6.66 -11.41 -5.54
C VAL A 180 -7.02 -10.83 -6.90
N ILE A 181 -7.85 -9.80 -6.91
CA ILE A 181 -8.33 -9.16 -8.11
C ILE A 181 -7.57 -7.86 -8.34
N PHE A 182 -7.06 -7.72 -9.56
CA PHE A 182 -6.48 -6.49 -10.08
C PHE A 182 -7.33 -5.97 -11.23
N ARG A 183 -7.27 -4.67 -11.46
CA ARG A 183 -7.59 -4.06 -12.76
C ARG A 183 -6.28 -3.58 -13.37
N ALA A 184 -5.97 -3.99 -14.59
CA ALA A 184 -4.72 -3.62 -15.24
C ALA A 184 -4.92 -3.19 -16.70
N GLY A 185 -4.10 -2.26 -17.15
CA GLY A 185 -4.13 -1.73 -18.51
C GLY A 185 -3.03 -0.70 -18.77
N GLU A 186 -3.11 -0.05 -19.93
CA GLU A 186 -2.17 0.99 -20.33
C GLU A 186 -2.75 2.40 -20.09
N LEU A 187 -1.88 3.38 -19.84
CA LEU A 187 -2.32 4.77 -19.72
C LEU A 187 -2.91 5.24 -21.05
N GLY A 188 -4.11 5.80 -20.98
CA GLY A 188 -4.83 6.28 -22.17
C GLY A 188 -5.85 5.29 -22.71
N ASP A 189 -5.81 4.03 -22.27
CA ASP A 189 -6.86 3.06 -22.59
C ASP A 189 -8.10 3.30 -21.74
N GLU A 190 -9.27 3.32 -22.38
CA GLU A 190 -10.55 3.52 -21.69
C GLU A 190 -11.04 2.26 -20.97
N ASN A 191 -10.59 1.07 -21.41
CA ASN A 191 -11.12 -0.22 -20.96
C ASN A 191 -10.02 -1.10 -20.37
N TRP A 192 -9.77 -0.95 -19.07
CA TRP A 192 -8.86 -1.84 -18.35
C TRP A 192 -9.56 -3.13 -17.95
N SER A 193 -8.91 -4.26 -18.21
CA SER A 193 -9.45 -5.58 -17.88
C SER A 193 -9.21 -5.94 -16.42
N MET A 194 -10.11 -6.74 -15.84
CA MET A 194 -9.90 -7.34 -14.53
C MET A 194 -9.13 -8.65 -14.67
N TRP A 195 -8.20 -8.87 -13.75
CA TRP A 195 -7.33 -10.03 -13.71
C TRP A 195 -7.36 -10.63 -12.32
N SER A 196 -7.49 -11.96 -12.27
CA SER A 196 -7.38 -12.72 -11.04
C SER A 196 -5.98 -13.28 -10.96
N VAL A 197 -5.30 -13.02 -9.85
CA VAL A 197 -3.93 -13.44 -9.60
C VAL A 197 -3.92 -14.35 -8.38
N ALA A 198 -3.55 -15.61 -8.59
CA ALA A 198 -3.38 -16.57 -7.50
C ALA A 198 -2.12 -16.28 -6.69
N LEU A 199 -2.07 -16.75 -5.44
CA LEU A 199 -0.91 -16.56 -4.56
C LEU A 199 0.40 -17.15 -5.13
N ASN A 200 0.31 -18.15 -6.02
CA ASN A 200 1.45 -18.70 -6.74
C ASN A 200 1.90 -17.83 -7.95
N GLY A 201 1.24 -16.70 -8.21
CA GLY A 201 1.51 -15.78 -9.31
C GLY A 201 0.83 -16.12 -10.64
N GLN A 202 0.01 -17.18 -10.70
CA GLN A 202 -0.77 -17.48 -11.91
C GLN A 202 -1.82 -16.40 -12.15
N THR A 203 -1.85 -15.86 -13.37
CA THR A 203 -2.78 -14.80 -13.79
C THR A 203 -3.80 -15.36 -14.78
N ILE A 204 -5.08 -15.07 -14.55
CA ILE A 204 -6.18 -15.43 -15.45
C ILE A 204 -7.13 -14.23 -15.61
N LEU A 205 -7.83 -14.16 -16.74
CA LEU A 205 -8.84 -13.12 -16.96
C LEU A 205 -10.01 -13.30 -15.98
N ALA A 206 -10.37 -12.24 -15.26
CA ALA A 206 -11.40 -12.24 -14.23
C ALA A 206 -12.76 -11.82 -14.82
N VAL A 207 -13.42 -12.74 -15.51
CA VAL A 207 -14.76 -12.52 -16.09
C VAL A 207 -15.82 -12.67 -14.99
N GLU A 208 -16.62 -11.63 -14.77
CA GLU A 208 -17.71 -11.60 -13.76
C GLU A 208 -17.28 -11.76 -12.29
N GLU A 209 -15.97 -11.75 -12.02
CA GLU A 209 -15.39 -11.73 -10.68
C GLU A 209 -15.74 -10.42 -9.94
N LYS A 210 -15.98 -10.54 -8.62
CA LYS A 210 -16.21 -9.39 -7.75
C LYS A 210 -15.12 -9.29 -6.70
N PRO A 211 -14.43 -8.13 -6.60
CA PRO A 211 -13.49 -7.90 -5.53
C PRO A 211 -14.24 -7.71 -4.20
N ILE A 212 -13.75 -8.37 -3.15
CA ILE A 212 -14.29 -8.25 -1.80
C ILE A 212 -13.19 -7.95 -0.79
N VAL A 213 -13.56 -7.31 0.32
CA VAL A 213 -12.68 -7.00 1.44
C VAL A 213 -13.32 -7.38 2.76
N PHE A 214 -12.48 -7.73 3.73
CA PHE A 214 -12.83 -8.17 5.07
C PHE A 214 -11.98 -7.45 6.12
N GLY A 215 -12.51 -7.43 7.34
CA GLY A 215 -11.92 -6.73 8.48
C GLY A 215 -12.57 -5.37 8.70
N GLN A 216 -12.17 -4.73 9.79
CA GLN A 216 -12.76 -3.46 10.22
C GLN A 216 -11.66 -2.41 10.34
N VAL A 217 -11.83 -1.30 9.61
CA VAL A 217 -10.97 -0.12 9.79
C VAL A 217 -11.40 0.61 11.06
N VAL A 218 -10.46 0.79 11.99
CA VAL A 218 -10.69 1.50 13.24
C VAL A 218 -9.92 2.82 13.22
N ASN A 219 -10.67 3.92 13.34
CA ASN A 219 -10.12 5.25 13.46
C ASN A 219 -9.51 5.46 14.85
N HIS A 220 -8.20 5.24 14.95
CA HIS A 220 -7.47 5.54 16.18
C HIS A 220 -7.05 7.01 16.23
N VAL A 221 -7.01 7.60 17.44
CA VAL A 221 -6.49 8.97 17.70
C VAL A 221 -5.04 9.16 17.21
N TRP A 222 -4.30 8.06 17.03
CA TRP A 222 -2.91 8.08 16.56
C TRP A 222 -2.77 7.99 15.04
N ALA A 223 -3.85 7.86 14.28
CA ALA A 223 -3.78 7.88 12.82
C ALA A 223 -3.62 9.33 12.31
N GLY A 224 -2.90 9.50 11.21
CA GLY A 224 -2.62 10.81 10.62
C GLY A 224 -1.16 11.26 10.73
N PRO A 225 -0.88 12.52 10.38
CA PRO A 225 0.46 13.12 10.50
C PRO A 225 0.97 13.02 11.94
N GLN A 226 2.23 12.63 12.11
CA GLN A 226 2.89 12.52 13.41
C GLN A 226 3.93 13.63 13.56
N ALA A 227 4.10 14.13 14.78
CA ALA A 227 5.20 15.04 15.10
C ALA A 227 6.54 14.32 14.89
N ALA A 228 7.52 15.03 14.32
CA ALA A 228 8.92 14.63 14.41
C ALA A 228 9.40 14.96 15.84
N TRP A 229 10.10 14.02 16.46
CA TRP A 229 10.70 14.18 17.80
C TRP A 229 12.13 14.67 17.66
#